data_AF-A0A1I7RZX8-F1
#
_entry.id   AF-A0A1I7RZX8-F1
#
_cell.length_a   1.000
_cell.length_b   1.000
_cell.length_c   1.000
_cell.angle_alpha   90.00
_cell.angle_beta   90.00
_cell.angle_gamma   90.00
#
_symmetry.space_group_name_H-M   'P 1'
#
loop_
_entity.id
_entity.type
_entity.pdbx_description
1 polymer ?
#
loop_
_entity_poly.entity_id
_entity_poly.type
_entity_poly.pdbx_seq_one_letter_code
_entity_poly.pdbx_strand_id
1 'polypeptide(L)'
;MSYVRVFCCTCHVDGVVKAIAIVTFVLSFLGILGYFTGVGASAIVSVVITAVCAGCLLYGVTKEQPGFYWPYMIWNFLRIIGTIVAIVILSLAIVGLSAYDIEIKDSDGKIMTREARDEAKVLCIIGIVIYTLDITLAIWFQYIVVKGHRSMKSRKGIN
;
A
#
# COMPACT_ATOMS: atom_id res chain seq x y z
N MET A 1 19.08 0.80 22.71
CA MET A 1 17.67 0.45 22.45
C MET A 1 17.00 1.60 21.71
N SER A 2 16.36 1.35 20.57
CA SER A 2 15.75 2.42 19.77
C SER A 2 14.29 2.61 20.13
N TYR A 3 13.86 3.86 20.27
CA TYR A 3 12.46 4.24 20.50
C TYR A 3 11.91 5.02 19.30
N VAL A 4 10.59 4.96 19.11
CA VAL A 4 9.85 5.82 18.17
C VAL A 4 8.75 6.51 18.95
N ARG A 5 8.61 7.84 18.76
CA ARG A 5 7.42 8.56 19.20
C ARG A 5 6.31 8.32 18.19
N VAL A 6 5.24 7.69 18.62
CA VAL A 6 3.98 7.65 17.88
C VAL A 6 3.03 8.58 18.62
N PHE A 7 2.73 9.73 18.02
CA PHE A 7 1.85 10.77 18.57
C PHE A 7 2.29 11.31 19.95
N CYS A 8 1.84 10.67 21.06
CA CYS A 8 2.12 11.08 22.45
C CYS A 8 2.89 10.05 23.29
N CYS A 9 3.18 8.86 22.76
CA CYS A 9 3.80 7.79 23.54
C CYS A 9 5.15 7.36 22.94
N THR A 10 6.13 7.17 23.82
CA THR A 10 7.43 6.58 23.48
C THR A 10 7.25 5.06 23.46
N CYS A 11 7.00 4.50 22.28
CA CYS A 11 6.78 3.06 22.14
C CYS A 11 8.08 2.36 21.72
N HIS A 12 8.26 1.13 22.21
CA HIS A 12 9.31 0.26 21.69
C HIS A 12 9.04 -0.05 20.22
N VAL A 13 10.06 0.13 19.37
CA VAL A 13 9.95 -0.06 17.91
C VAL A 13 9.43 -1.47 17.57
N ASP A 14 9.87 -2.49 18.31
CA ASP A 14 9.40 -3.87 18.12
C ASP A 14 7.89 -4.01 18.35
N GLY A 15 7.33 -3.29 19.33
CA GLY A 15 5.89 -3.28 19.58
C GLY A 15 5.11 -2.63 18.43
N VAL A 16 5.64 -1.52 17.89
CA VAL A 16 5.02 -0.84 16.74
C VAL A 16 5.10 -1.71 15.49
N VAL A 17 6.23 -2.38 15.23
CA VAL A 17 6.38 -3.28 14.08
C VAL A 17 5.44 -4.49 14.19
N LYS A 18 5.25 -5.07 15.38
CA LYS A 18 4.25 -6.14 15.60
C LYS A 18 2.84 -5.65 15.29
N ALA A 19 2.47 -4.46 15.77
CA ALA A 19 1.17 -3.88 15.49
C ALA A 19 0.97 -3.66 13.99
N ILE A 20 1.97 -3.11 13.28
CA ILE A 20 1.94 -2.97 11.82
C ILE A 20 1.75 -4.32 11.15
N ALA A 21 2.52 -5.36 11.53
CA ALA A 21 2.39 -6.68 10.93
C ALA A 21 0.98 -7.27 11.11
N ILE A 22 0.39 -7.14 12.29
CA ILE A 22 -0.98 -7.61 12.57
C ILE A 22 -2.00 -6.81 11.75
N VAL A 23 -1.90 -5.48 11.74
CA VAL A 23 -2.82 -4.61 10.99
C VAL A 23 -2.71 -4.90 9.50
N THR A 24 -1.51 -5.00 8.93
CA THR A 24 -1.32 -5.34 7.51
C THR A 24 -1.85 -6.73 7.19
N PHE A 25 -1.68 -7.71 8.09
CA PHE A 25 -2.24 -9.04 7.92
C PHE A 25 -3.77 -9.00 7.87
N VAL A 26 -4.42 -8.34 8.84
CA VAL A 26 -5.88 -8.22 8.87
C VAL A 26 -6.42 -7.44 7.66
N LEU A 27 -5.81 -6.29 7.34
CA LEU A 27 -6.22 -5.47 6.20
C LEU A 27 -6.00 -6.16 4.86
N SER A 28 -5.05 -7.11 4.76
CA SER A 28 -4.85 -7.86 3.53
C SER A 28 -6.11 -8.63 3.10
N PHE A 29 -6.89 -9.17 4.04
CA PHE A 29 -8.12 -9.90 3.73
C PHE A 29 -9.22 -9.00 3.16
N LEU A 30 -9.22 -7.70 3.48
CA LEU A 30 -10.12 -6.74 2.83
C LEU A 30 -9.82 -6.62 1.33
N GLY A 31 -8.59 -6.92 0.90
CA GLY A 31 -8.22 -6.98 -0.51
C GLY A 31 -8.98 -8.03 -1.31
N ILE A 32 -9.62 -9.03 -0.65
CA ILE A 32 -10.49 -10.00 -1.31
C ILE A 32 -11.70 -9.29 -1.94
N LEU A 33 -12.15 -8.17 -1.38
CA LEU A 33 -13.22 -7.36 -1.99
C LEU A 33 -12.84 -6.89 -3.40
N GLY A 34 -11.54 -6.70 -3.68
CA GLY A 34 -11.03 -6.36 -5.01
C GLY A 34 -11.35 -7.42 -6.07
N TYR A 35 -11.49 -8.69 -5.68
CA TYR A 35 -11.94 -9.74 -6.59
C TYR A 35 -13.37 -9.48 -7.09
N PHE A 36 -14.27 -9.07 -6.19
CA PHE A 36 -15.66 -8.78 -6.51
C PHE A 36 -15.84 -7.49 -7.31
N THR A 37 -14.90 -6.54 -7.22
CA THR A 37 -14.92 -5.28 -7.98
C THR A 37 -14.28 -5.41 -9.37
N GLY A 38 -13.98 -6.62 -9.84
CA GLY A 38 -13.49 -6.85 -11.21
C GLY A 38 -11.97 -6.80 -11.40
N VAL A 39 -11.17 -6.70 -10.33
CA VAL A 39 -9.69 -6.77 -10.42
C VAL A 39 -9.21 -8.20 -10.74
N GLY A 40 -10.07 -9.20 -10.51
CA GLY A 40 -9.83 -10.59 -10.90
C GLY A 40 -8.82 -11.32 -10.01
N ALA A 41 -8.20 -12.38 -10.55
CA ALA A 41 -7.31 -13.27 -9.80
C ALA A 41 -6.05 -12.56 -9.24
N SER A 42 -5.64 -11.44 -9.83
CA SER A 42 -4.50 -10.64 -9.37
C SER A 42 -4.73 -10.06 -7.96
N ALA A 43 -5.99 -9.77 -7.59
CA ALA A 43 -6.34 -9.33 -6.24
C ALA A 43 -6.03 -10.42 -5.21
N ILE A 44 -6.41 -11.67 -5.49
CA ILE A 44 -6.17 -12.81 -4.59
C ILE A 44 -4.67 -13.04 -4.39
N VAL A 45 -3.89 -12.99 -5.47
CA VAL A 45 -2.43 -13.12 -5.39
C VAL A 45 -1.82 -12.03 -4.51
N SER A 46 -2.26 -10.78 -4.68
CA SER A 46 -1.81 -9.65 -3.86
C SER A 46 -2.14 -9.84 -2.37
N VAL A 47 -3.34 -10.34 -2.06
CA VAL A 47 -3.74 -10.66 -0.67
C VAL A 47 -2.83 -11.72 -0.06
N VAL A 48 -2.61 -12.83 -0.78
CA VAL A 48 -1.79 -13.93 -0.28
C VAL A 48 -0.35 -13.48 -0.05
N ILE A 49 0.26 -12.76 -1.00
CA ILE A 49 1.62 -12.26 -0.86
C ILE A 49 1.72 -11.28 0.32
N THR A 50 0.75 -10.37 0.46
CA THR A 50 0.72 -9.42 1.58
C THR A 50 0.61 -10.12 2.92
N ALA A 51 -0.29 -11.12 3.02
CA ALA A 51 -0.48 -11.90 4.24
C ALA A 51 0.79 -12.70 4.61
N VAL A 52 1.44 -13.35 3.64
CA VAL A 52 2.71 -14.06 3.84
C VAL A 52 3.81 -13.11 4.30
N CYS A 53 3.96 -11.96 3.63
CA CYS A 53 4.97 -10.96 4.00
C CYS A 53 4.74 -10.39 5.40
N ALA A 54 3.49 -10.11 5.77
CA ALA A 54 3.12 -9.68 7.11
C ALA A 54 3.38 -10.77 8.16
N GLY A 55 3.10 -12.03 7.83
CA GLY A 55 3.42 -13.19 8.67
C GLY A 55 4.94 -13.36 8.89
N CYS A 56 5.74 -13.21 7.82
CA CYS A 56 7.20 -13.18 7.93
C CYS A 56 7.66 -12.06 8.85
N LEU A 57 7.14 -10.85 8.69
CA LEU A 57 7.49 -9.72 9.56
C LEU A 57 7.15 -10.01 11.03
N LEU A 58 5.96 -10.54 11.31
CA LEU A 58 5.52 -10.88 12.66
C LEU A 58 6.41 -11.97 13.29
N TYR A 59 6.75 -13.00 12.51
CA TYR A 59 7.67 -14.05 12.93
C TYR A 59 9.07 -13.50 13.19
N GLY A 60 9.59 -12.66 12.29
CA GLY A 60 10.88 -11.99 12.41
C GLY A 60 11.00 -11.15 13.66
N VAL A 61 9.97 -10.37 14.00
CA VAL A 61 9.98 -9.56 15.23
C VAL A 61 9.90 -10.45 16.47
N THR A 62 9.10 -11.51 16.43
CA THR A 62 8.85 -12.37 17.60
C THR A 62 10.01 -13.30 17.92
N LYS A 63 10.71 -13.81 16.90
CA LYS A 63 11.91 -14.67 17.03
C LYS A 63 13.21 -13.89 16.93
N GLU A 64 13.13 -12.56 16.88
CA GLU A 64 14.25 -11.64 16.69
C GLU A 64 15.10 -11.96 15.44
N GLN A 65 14.52 -12.51 14.38
CA GLN A 65 15.25 -12.89 13.17
C GLN A 65 15.20 -11.75 12.14
N PRO A 66 16.31 -11.00 11.90
CA PRO A 66 16.29 -9.84 11.01
C PRO A 66 16.03 -10.23 9.55
N GLY A 67 16.41 -11.44 9.12
CA GLY A 67 16.19 -11.91 7.75
C GLY A 67 14.71 -11.92 7.33
N PHE A 68 13.78 -12.11 8.27
CA PHE A 68 12.35 -12.17 7.96
C PHE A 68 11.69 -10.78 7.79
N TYR A 69 12.42 -9.69 8.00
CA TYR A 69 11.94 -8.34 7.68
C TYR A 69 12.00 -8.07 6.18
N TRP A 70 12.93 -8.72 5.46
CA TRP A 70 13.20 -8.47 4.04
C TRP A 70 12.01 -8.68 3.11
N PRO A 71 11.25 -9.78 3.21
CA PRO A 71 10.08 -10.00 2.35
C PRO A 71 9.08 -8.84 2.43
N TYR A 72 8.77 -8.39 3.64
CA TYR A 72 7.89 -7.24 3.85
C TYR A 72 8.49 -5.94 3.30
N MET A 73 9.77 -5.66 3.55
CA MET A 73 10.42 -4.45 3.07
C MET A 73 10.42 -4.36 1.53
N ILE A 74 10.69 -5.48 0.84
CA ILE A 74 10.67 -5.55 -0.62
C ILE A 74 9.22 -5.38 -1.12
N TRP A 75 8.29 -6.16 -0.57
CA TRP A 75 6.89 -6.13 -0.99
C TRP A 75 6.27 -4.73 -0.83
N ASN A 76 6.49 -4.10 0.32
CA ASN A 76 5.97 -2.76 0.60
C ASN A 76 6.64 -1.69 -0.28
N PHE A 77 7.91 -1.85 -0.63
CA PHE A 77 8.59 -0.99 -1.62
C PHE A 77 7.99 -1.12 -3.02
N LEU A 78 7.74 -2.34 -3.49
CA LEU A 78 7.07 -2.58 -4.77
C LEU A 78 5.64 -2.00 -4.78
N ARG A 79 4.92 -2.11 -3.66
CA ARG A 79 3.60 -1.50 -3.49
C ARG A 79 3.66 0.02 -3.59
N ILE A 80 4.62 0.67 -2.94
CA ILE A 80 4.83 2.13 -3.06
C ILE A 80 5.02 2.53 -4.53
N ILE A 81 5.88 1.83 -5.27
CA ILE A 81 6.08 2.10 -6.70
C ILE A 81 4.77 1.91 -7.48
N GLY A 82 4.06 0.81 -7.25
CA GLY A 82 2.77 0.54 -7.88
C GLY A 82 1.74 1.64 -7.62
N THR A 83 1.66 2.14 -6.39
CA THR A 83 0.77 3.24 -6.02
C THR A 83 1.17 4.56 -6.71
N ILE A 84 2.46 4.86 -6.86
CA ILE A 84 2.92 6.03 -7.63
C ILE A 84 2.46 5.92 -9.09
N VAL A 85 2.67 4.76 -9.71
CA VAL A 85 2.24 4.53 -11.09
C VAL A 85 0.72 4.68 -11.24
N ALA A 86 -0.06 4.15 -10.30
CA ALA A 86 -1.51 4.31 -10.29
C ALA A 86 -1.95 5.78 -10.20
N ILE A 87 -1.28 6.58 -9.35
CA ILE A 87 -1.55 8.03 -9.26
C ILE A 87 -1.27 8.71 -10.60
N VAL A 88 -0.13 8.41 -11.25
CA VAL A 88 0.22 8.98 -12.56
C VAL A 88 -0.82 8.61 -13.62
N ILE A 89 -1.25 7.35 -13.67
CA ILE A 89 -2.29 6.89 -14.62
C ILE A 89 -3.61 7.64 -14.38
N LEU A 90 -4.04 7.80 -13.13
CA LEU A 90 -5.25 8.54 -12.80
C LEU A 90 -5.14 10.03 -13.14
N SER A 91 -3.98 10.65 -12.90
CA SER A 91 -3.73 12.04 -13.31
C SER A 91 -3.83 12.20 -14.83
N LEU A 92 -3.26 11.27 -15.60
CA LEU A 92 -3.40 11.25 -17.06
C LEU A 92 -4.85 11.04 -17.49
N ALA A 93 -5.60 10.16 -16.80
CA ALA A 93 -7.02 9.95 -17.06
C ALA A 93 -7.85 11.22 -16.84
N ILE A 94 -7.57 12.00 -15.78
CA ILE A 94 -8.24 13.30 -15.54
C ILE A 94 -7.97 14.29 -16.67
N VAL A 95 -6.71 14.37 -17.14
CA VAL A 95 -6.36 15.24 -18.27
C VAL A 95 -7.09 14.80 -19.54
N GLY A 96 -7.09 13.50 -19.84
CA GLY A 96 -7.81 12.93 -20.99
C GLY A 96 -9.32 13.19 -20.93
N LEU A 97 -9.94 13.01 -19.76
CA LEU A 97 -11.36 13.31 -19.54
C LEU A 97 -11.69 14.81 -19.64
N SER A 98 -10.69 15.68 -19.45
CA SER A 98 -10.83 17.14 -19.52
C SER A 98 -10.59 17.71 -20.91
N ALA A 99 -10.07 16.92 -21.86
CA ALA A 99 -9.97 17.30 -23.25
C ALA A 99 -11.36 17.24 -23.90
N TYR A 100 -11.93 18.41 -24.21
CA TYR A 100 -13.27 18.55 -24.80
C TYR A 100 -13.33 18.07 -26.25
N ASP A 101 -12.18 17.93 -26.91
CA ASP A 101 -12.08 17.63 -28.35
C ASP A 101 -11.95 16.13 -28.65
N ILE A 102 -11.90 15.27 -27.61
CA ILE A 102 -11.72 13.83 -27.76
C ILE A 102 -13.05 13.12 -27.50
N GLU A 103 -13.52 12.35 -28.49
CA GLU A 103 -14.64 11.41 -28.31
C GLU A 103 -14.19 10.22 -27.47
N ILE A 104 -14.48 10.26 -26.18
CA ILE A 104 -14.20 9.16 -25.26
C ILE A 104 -15.37 8.19 -25.33
N LYS A 105 -15.11 6.95 -25.74
CA LYS A 105 -16.08 5.86 -25.74
C LYS A 105 -16.00 5.09 -24.42
N ASP A 106 -17.15 4.78 -23.84
CA ASP A 106 -17.27 3.87 -22.71
C ASP A 106 -16.99 2.42 -23.14
N SER A 107 -16.95 1.51 -22.17
CA SER A 107 -16.77 0.06 -22.30
C SER A 107 -17.75 -0.58 -23.28
N ASP A 108 -18.93 0.02 -23.47
CA ASP A 108 -19.97 -0.40 -24.42
C ASP A 108 -19.82 0.24 -25.83
N GLY A 109 -18.74 0.96 -26.08
CA GLY A 109 -18.46 1.64 -27.35
C GLY A 109 -19.28 2.91 -27.60
N LYS A 110 -20.10 3.34 -26.63
CA LYS A 110 -20.92 4.57 -26.69
C LYS A 110 -20.11 5.79 -26.32
N ILE A 111 -20.33 6.92 -26.99
CA ILE A 111 -19.70 8.20 -26.64
C ILE A 111 -20.19 8.62 -25.25
N MET A 112 -19.26 8.85 -24.32
CA MET A 112 -19.59 9.29 -22.96
C MET A 112 -20.27 10.66 -22.99
N THR A 113 -21.43 10.76 -22.33
CA THR A 113 -22.10 12.03 -22.07
C THR A 113 -21.25 12.91 -21.15
N ARG A 114 -21.51 14.22 -21.15
CA ARG A 114 -20.78 15.18 -20.31
C ARG A 114 -20.92 14.85 -18.82
N GLU A 115 -22.10 14.44 -18.39
CA GLU A 115 -22.38 14.03 -17.00
C GLU A 115 -21.57 12.80 -16.59
N ALA A 116 -21.48 11.77 -17.45
CA ALA A 116 -20.68 10.58 -17.18
C ALA A 116 -19.17 10.90 -17.12
N ARG A 117 -18.69 11.85 -17.93
CA ARG A 117 -17.29 12.32 -17.86
C ARG A 117 -17.01 13.03 -16.54
N ASP A 118 -17.95 13.85 -16.07
CA ASP A 118 -17.76 14.60 -14.83
C ASP A 118 -17.84 13.67 -13.60
N GLU A 119 -18.71 12.65 -13.62
CA GLU A 119 -18.72 11.59 -12.60
C GLU A 119 -17.40 10.80 -12.58
N ALA A 120 -16.91 10.38 -13.75
CA ALA A 120 -15.63 9.67 -13.87
C ALA A 120 -14.44 10.51 -13.37
N LYS A 121 -14.44 11.83 -13.64
CA LYS A 121 -13.42 12.76 -13.10
C LYS A 121 -13.47 12.81 -11.58
N VAL A 122 -14.66 12.94 -10.98
CA VAL A 122 -14.80 12.96 -9.52
C VAL A 122 -14.29 11.65 -8.90
N LEU A 123 -14.62 10.50 -9.50
CA LEU A 123 -14.09 9.20 -9.08
C LEU A 123 -12.57 9.13 -9.19
N CYS A 124 -11.96 9.65 -10.26
CA CYS A 124 -10.51 9.71 -10.40
C CYS A 124 -9.87 10.60 -9.32
N ILE A 125 -10.46 11.76 -9.01
CA ILE A 125 -9.97 12.66 -7.97
C ILE A 125 -10.01 11.98 -6.59
N ILE A 126 -11.15 11.36 -6.25
CA ILE A 126 -11.29 10.59 -5.00
C ILE A 126 -10.25 9.46 -4.97
N GLY A 127 -10.05 8.77 -6.09
CA GLY A 127 -9.02 7.74 -6.24
C GLY A 127 -7.62 8.27 -5.92
N ILE A 128 -7.24 9.42 -6.48
CA ILE A 128 -5.93 10.06 -6.19
C ILE A 128 -5.78 10.37 -4.70
N VAL A 129 -6.82 10.90 -4.05
CA VAL A 129 -6.78 11.20 -2.60
C VAL A 129 -6.54 9.91 -1.81
N ILE A 130 -7.27 8.83 -2.12
CA ILE A 130 -7.12 7.54 -1.45
C ILE A 130 -5.72 6.96 -1.66
N TYR A 131 -5.22 6.96 -2.90
CA TYR A 131 -3.87 6.47 -3.20
C TYR A 131 -2.76 7.32 -2.56
N THR A 132 -2.99 8.63 -2.41
CA THR A 132 -2.05 9.53 -1.70
C THR A 132 -2.01 9.23 -0.20
N LEU A 133 -3.13 8.87 0.41
CA LEU A 133 -3.16 8.41 1.79
C LEU A 133 -2.49 7.03 1.93
N ASP A 134 -2.76 6.10 1.01
CA ASP A 134 -2.14 4.76 0.98
C ASP A 134 -0.62 4.84 0.88
N ILE A 135 -0.08 5.64 -0.04
CA ILE A 135 1.38 5.79 -0.18
C ILE A 135 2.02 6.44 1.06
N THR A 136 1.35 7.43 1.67
CA THR A 136 1.86 8.08 2.89
C THR A 136 1.98 7.08 4.03
N LEU A 137 0.95 6.24 4.22
CA LEU A 137 0.96 5.16 5.20
C LEU A 137 2.01 4.08 4.86
N ALA A 138 2.14 3.71 3.59
CA ALA A 138 3.11 2.71 3.15
C ALA A 138 4.56 3.17 3.38
N ILE A 139 4.87 4.44 3.10
CA ILE A 139 6.18 5.05 3.40
C ILE A 139 6.43 5.06 4.91
N TRP A 140 5.43 5.43 5.70
CA TRP A 140 5.55 5.43 7.16
C TRP A 140 5.80 4.03 7.72
N PHE A 141 5.05 3.01 7.28
CA PHE A 141 5.28 1.62 7.64
C PHE A 141 6.69 1.16 7.22
N GLN A 142 7.12 1.49 6.01
CA GLN A 142 8.47 1.15 5.54
C GLN A 142 9.54 1.73 6.47
N TYR A 143 9.41 3.01 6.83
CA TYR A 143 10.34 3.68 7.73
C TYR A 143 10.43 2.98 9.10
N ILE A 144 9.28 2.64 9.69
CA ILE A 144 9.23 1.96 10.99
C ILE A 144 9.85 0.56 10.90
N VAL A 145 9.54 -0.21 9.86
CA VAL A 145 10.07 -1.56 9.65
C VAL A 145 11.59 -1.54 9.42
N VAL A 146 12.10 -0.60 8.62
CA VAL A 146 13.55 -0.42 8.40
C VAL A 146 14.25 -0.04 9.71
N LYS A 147 13.67 0.87 10.50
CA LYS A 147 14.21 1.25 11.81
C LYS A 147 14.22 0.06 12.78
N GLY A 148 13.17 -0.76 12.78
CA GLY A 148 13.10 -2.00 13.55
C GLY A 148 14.18 -3.00 13.14
N HIS A 149 14.34 -3.24 11.84
CA HIS A 149 15.38 -4.11 11.29
C HIS A 149 16.79 -3.65 11.70
N ARG A 150 17.12 -2.36 11.54
CA ARG A 150 18.42 -1.80 11.96
C ARG A 150 18.65 -1.93 13.46
N SER A 151 17.63 -1.64 14.28
CA SER A 151 17.71 -1.78 15.74
C SER A 151 17.93 -3.24 16.17
N MET A 152 17.37 -4.20 15.43
CA MET A 152 17.58 -5.63 15.68
C MET A 152 18.97 -6.10 15.27
N LYS A 153 19.44 -5.72 14.08
CA LYS A 153 20.80 -5.98 13.60
C LYS A 153 21.86 -5.49 14.59
N SER A 154 21.72 -4.24 15.06
CA SER A 154 22.64 -3.65 16.05
C SER A 154 22.65 -4.42 17.38
N ARG A 155 21.50 -4.92 17.86
CA ARG A 155 21.43 -5.78 19.06
C ARG A 155 22.13 -7.13 18.87
N LYS A 156 22.07 -7.70 17.66
CA LYS A 156 22.67 -8.99 17.34
C LYS A 156 24.13 -8.93 16.90
N GLY A 157 24.72 -7.73 16.81
CA GLY A 157 26.09 -7.55 16.30
C GLY A 157 26.25 -7.95 14.83
N ILE A 158 25.16 -7.98 14.06
CA ILE A 158 25.16 -8.35 12.64
C ILE A 158 25.26 -7.05 11.85
N ASN A 159 26.44 -6.79 11.25
CA ASN A 159 26.63 -5.69 10.30
C ASN A 159 25.88 -6.00 8.99
#